data_AF-A0A6L6EJW2-F1
#
_entry.id   AF-A0A6L6EJW2-F1
#
_cell.length_a   1.000
_cell.length_b   1.000
_cell.length_c   1.000
_cell.angle_alpha   90.00
_cell.angle_beta   90.00
_cell.angle_gamma   90.00
#
_symmetry.space_group_name_H-M   'P 1'
#
loop_
_entity.id
_entity.type
_entity.pdbx_description
1 polymer ?
#
loop_
_entity_poly.entity_id
_entity_poly.type
_entity_poly.pdbx_seq_one_letter_code
_entity_poly.pdbx_strand_id
1 'polypeptide(L)'
;YERMKGKVGDELKTHFRPEFLNRIDDIIVFHQLTKLEIIQIVDLMITNLDDRLKAKDMGIELTPAAKELLAARGYDPLMGARPLRRTIQREIEDNLSEKILFGDLKAGEIIVVDVEGEGAEAKFTFAGSPKALMPDTPGDLTEAPTA
;
A
#
# COMPACT_ATOMS: atom_id res chain seq x y z
N TYR A 1 8.64 22.56 -14.17
CA TYR A 1 9.56 22.57 -13.01
C TYR A 1 10.04 23.99 -12.69
N GLU A 2 10.79 24.65 -13.58
CA GLU A 2 11.36 25.99 -13.31
C GLU A 2 10.32 27.08 -12.99
N ARG A 3 9.18 27.11 -13.69
CA ARG A 3 8.08 28.06 -13.39
C ARG A 3 7.49 27.93 -11.99
N MET A 4 7.41 26.70 -11.45
CA MET A 4 6.82 26.46 -10.13
C MET A 4 7.81 26.79 -9.03
N LYS A 5 9.09 26.42 -9.23
CA LYS A 5 10.21 26.79 -8.35
C LYS A 5 10.38 28.32 -8.28
N GLY A 6 10.24 29.02 -9.40
CA GLY A 6 10.26 30.49 -9.45
C GLY A 6 9.16 31.12 -8.60
N LYS A 7 7.90 30.69 -8.80
CA LYS A 7 6.76 31.19 -8.00
C LYS A 7 6.95 30.95 -6.50
N VAL A 8 7.35 29.75 -6.08
CA VAL A 8 7.61 29.43 -4.67
C VAL A 8 8.79 30.26 -4.14
N GLY A 9 9.83 30.46 -4.94
CA GLY A 9 10.98 31.29 -4.57
C GLY A 9 10.61 32.76 -4.34
N ASP A 10 9.71 33.31 -5.16
CA ASP A 10 9.23 34.70 -5.00
C ASP A 10 8.31 34.86 -3.78
N GLU A 11 7.49 33.84 -3.49
CA GLU A 11 6.66 33.77 -2.28
C GLU A 11 7.54 33.68 -1.02
N LEU A 12 8.61 32.87 -1.05
CA LEU A 12 9.57 32.75 0.05
C LEU A 12 10.30 34.07 0.33
N LYS A 13 10.70 34.83 -0.71
CA LYS A 13 11.31 36.16 -0.54
C LYS A 13 10.35 37.20 0.01
N THR A 14 9.05 37.03 -0.24
CA THR A 14 8.00 37.92 0.26
C THR A 14 7.68 37.62 1.73
N HIS A 15 7.69 36.34 2.12
CA HIS A 15 7.35 35.91 3.49
C HIS A 15 8.54 35.87 4.47
N PHE A 16 9.75 35.58 3.99
CA PHE A 16 10.95 35.46 4.82
C PHE A 16 11.96 36.56 4.54
N ARG A 17 12.69 36.99 5.58
CA ARG A 17 13.74 38.01 5.43
C ARG A 17 14.94 37.43 4.65
N PRO A 18 15.65 38.26 3.86
CA PRO A 18 16.81 37.83 3.08
C PRO A 18 17.91 37.19 3.94
N GLU A 19 18.11 37.69 5.17
CA GLU A 19 19.09 37.15 6.12
C GLU A 19 18.82 35.68 6.49
N PHE A 20 17.55 35.29 6.57
CA PHE A 20 17.16 33.91 6.86
C PHE A 20 17.38 33.00 5.66
N LEU A 21 17.01 33.45 4.46
CA LEU A 21 17.21 32.67 3.23
C LEU A 21 18.71 32.43 2.95
N ASN A 22 19.57 33.38 3.32
CA ASN A 22 21.02 33.24 3.22
C ASN A 22 21.64 32.25 4.24
N ARG A 23 20.85 31.69 5.16
CA ARG A 23 21.27 30.65 6.12
C ARG A 23 20.78 29.24 5.77
N ILE A 24 20.07 29.09 4.66
CA ILE A 24 19.60 27.80 4.19
C ILE A 24 20.47 27.36 3.02
N ASP A 25 21.09 26.19 3.15
CA ASP A 25 21.99 25.65 2.15
C ASP A 25 21.24 25.23 0.87
N ASP A 26 20.07 24.59 1.01
CA ASP A 26 19.28 24.10 -0.12
C ASP A 26 17.77 24.18 0.13
N ILE A 27 17.02 24.48 -0.93
CA ILE A 27 15.55 24.50 -0.94
C ILE A 27 15.04 23.37 -1.82
N ILE A 28 14.43 22.35 -1.20
CA ILE A 28 13.85 21.20 -1.89
C ILE A 28 12.35 21.45 -2.09
N VAL A 29 11.92 21.51 -3.35
CA VAL A 29 10.50 21.68 -3.70
C VAL A 29 9.89 20.31 -3.99
N PHE A 30 8.94 19.89 -3.16
CA PHE A 30 8.17 18.68 -3.40
C PHE A 30 7.06 18.94 -4.41
N HIS A 31 6.94 18.07 -5.41
CA HIS A 31 5.85 18.07 -6.37
C HIS A 31 4.66 17.26 -5.83
N GLN A 32 3.48 17.56 -6.36
CA GLN A 32 2.30 16.74 -6.12
C GLN A 32 2.51 15.34 -6.70
N LEU A 33 2.00 14.34 -5.98
CA LEU A 33 2.06 12.95 -6.41
C LEU A 33 1.13 12.73 -7.61
N THR A 34 1.61 11.99 -8.60
CA THR A 34 0.81 11.49 -9.71
C THR A 34 0.00 10.26 -9.27
N LYS A 35 -1.08 9.94 -10.00
CA LYS A 35 -1.91 8.75 -9.73
C LYS A 35 -1.07 7.46 -9.71
N LEU A 36 -0.06 7.35 -10.57
CA LEU A 36 0.82 6.18 -10.64
C LEU A 36 1.71 6.06 -9.39
N GLU A 37 2.30 7.16 -8.93
CA GLU A 37 3.10 7.18 -7.69
C GLU A 37 2.24 6.83 -6.47
N ILE A 38 0.97 7.22 -6.47
CA ILE A 38 0.03 6.86 -5.39
C ILE A 38 -0.22 5.36 -5.38
N ILE A 39 -0.43 4.73 -6.53
CA ILE A 39 -0.59 3.27 -6.62
C ILE A 39 0.66 2.56 -6.12
N GLN A 40 1.86 3.04 -6.47
CA GLN A 40 3.12 2.50 -5.93
C GLN A 40 3.21 2.64 -4.41
N ILE A 41 2.74 3.75 -3.85
CA ILE A 41 2.68 3.92 -2.40
C ILE A 41 1.71 2.90 -1.79
N VAL A 42 0.53 2.67 -2.39
CA VAL A 42 -0.40 1.62 -1.95
C VAL A 42 0.31 0.26 -1.94
N ASP A 43 1.03 -0.09 -3.01
CA ASP A 43 1.77 -1.36 -3.10
C ASP A 43 2.81 -1.51 -1.98
N LEU A 44 3.57 -0.47 -1.69
CA LEU A 44 4.54 -0.47 -0.58
C LEU A 44 3.85 -0.64 0.78
N MET A 45 2.69 -0.02 0.98
CA MET A 45 1.94 -0.14 2.22
C MET A 45 1.34 -1.53 2.41
N ILE A 46 0.83 -2.13 1.34
CA ILE A 46 0.31 -3.50 1.35
C ILE A 46 1.45 -4.51 1.57
N THR A 47 2.62 -4.30 0.98
CA THR A 47 3.79 -5.16 1.22
C THR A 47 4.16 -5.17 2.71
N ASN A 48 4.17 -3.99 3.35
CA ASN A 48 4.41 -3.90 4.80
C ASN A 48 3.31 -4.58 5.64
N LEU A 49 2.07 -4.62 5.14
CA LEU A 49 0.97 -5.34 5.79
C LEU A 49 1.13 -6.86 5.60
N ASP A 50 1.49 -7.30 4.40
CA ASP A 50 1.76 -8.69 4.05
C ASP A 50 2.87 -9.28 4.92
N ASP A 51 3.97 -8.55 5.12
CA ASP A 51 5.07 -9.00 5.98
C ASP A 51 4.63 -9.23 7.44
N ARG A 52 3.67 -8.43 7.94
CA ARG A 52 3.08 -8.65 9.28
C ARG A 52 2.14 -9.85 9.30
N LEU A 53 1.45 -10.13 8.21
CA LEU A 53 0.54 -11.28 8.08
C LEU A 53 1.29 -12.60 7.90
N LYS A 54 2.47 -12.58 7.26
CA LYS A 54 3.35 -13.75 7.14
C LYS A 54 3.75 -14.32 8.50
N ALA A 55 3.93 -13.47 9.51
CA ALA A 55 4.19 -13.91 10.89
C ALA A 55 3.04 -14.71 11.52
N LYS A 56 1.85 -14.70 10.90
CA LYS A 56 0.66 -15.46 11.29
C LYS A 56 0.30 -16.56 10.28
N ASP A 57 1.24 -16.95 9.40
CA ASP A 57 1.02 -17.88 8.28
C ASP A 57 -0.08 -17.45 7.29
N MET A 58 -0.33 -16.14 7.18
CA MET A 58 -1.32 -15.57 6.24
C MET A 58 -0.61 -14.74 5.16
N GLY A 59 -1.25 -14.59 4.01
CA GLY A 59 -0.81 -13.67 2.95
C GLY A 59 -1.93 -12.72 2.55
N ILE A 60 -1.59 -11.57 1.95
CA ILE A 60 -2.58 -10.66 1.37
C ILE A 60 -2.20 -10.24 -0.04
N GLU A 61 -3.17 -10.27 -0.94
CA GLU A 61 -3.02 -9.81 -2.32
C GLU A 61 -4.17 -8.86 -2.69
N LEU A 62 -3.86 -7.71 -3.26
CA LEU A 62 -4.87 -6.76 -3.75
C LEU A 62 -4.98 -6.86 -5.27
N THR A 63 -6.22 -6.93 -5.78
CA THR A 63 -6.47 -6.83 -7.21
C THR A 63 -6.14 -5.43 -7.74
N PRO A 64 -5.86 -5.28 -9.05
CA PRO A 64 -5.65 -3.95 -9.66
C PRO A 64 -6.84 -3.00 -9.42
N ALA A 65 -8.07 -3.52 -9.46
CA ALA A 65 -9.28 -2.75 -9.17
C ALA A 65 -9.29 -2.20 -7.73
N ALA A 66 -8.91 -3.02 -6.75
CA ALA A 66 -8.79 -2.59 -5.35
C ALA A 66 -7.74 -1.48 -5.18
N LYS A 67 -6.59 -1.61 -5.83
CA LYS A 67 -5.53 -0.60 -5.78
C LYS A 67 -5.98 0.73 -6.36
N GLU A 68 -6.65 0.70 -7.51
CA GLU A 68 -7.18 1.91 -8.14
C GLU A 68 -8.25 2.59 -7.29
N LEU A 69 -9.15 1.82 -6.67
CA LEU A 69 -10.17 2.37 -5.79
C LEU A 69 -9.57 3.00 -4.53
N LEU A 70 -8.57 2.34 -3.91
CA LEU A 70 -7.84 2.90 -2.77
C LEU A 70 -7.11 4.19 -3.14
N ALA A 71 -6.44 4.21 -4.30
CA ALA A 71 -5.78 5.41 -4.80
C ALA A 71 -6.79 6.55 -5.05
N ALA A 72 -7.96 6.24 -5.61
CA ALA A 72 -9.01 7.23 -5.85
C ALA A 72 -9.63 7.79 -4.56
N ARG A 73 -9.90 6.94 -3.56
CA ARG A 73 -10.49 7.35 -2.27
C ARG A 73 -9.49 8.00 -1.32
N GLY A 74 -8.23 7.59 -1.37
CA GLY A 74 -7.18 8.05 -0.47
C GLY A 74 -6.38 9.25 -0.98
N TYR A 75 -6.59 9.67 -2.23
CA TYR A 75 -5.92 10.83 -2.81
C TYR A 75 -6.74 12.10 -2.66
N ASP A 76 -6.12 13.10 -2.04
CA ASP A 76 -6.63 14.45 -1.99
C ASP A 76 -5.58 15.41 -2.59
N PRO A 77 -5.89 16.20 -3.63
CA PRO A 77 -4.95 17.16 -4.21
C PRO A 77 -4.37 18.19 -3.23
N LEU A 78 -5.08 18.50 -2.14
CA LEU A 78 -4.67 19.46 -1.10
C LEU A 78 -3.86 18.78 0.01
N MET A 79 -4.21 17.55 0.38
CA MET A 79 -3.55 16.81 1.47
C MET A 79 -2.52 15.76 1.01
N GLY A 80 -2.39 15.53 -0.29
CA GLY A 80 -1.55 14.51 -0.89
C GLY A 80 -1.99 13.09 -0.51
N ALA A 81 -1.04 12.19 -0.31
CA ALA A 81 -1.28 10.81 0.12
C ALA A 81 -1.46 10.66 1.65
N ARG A 82 -1.56 11.76 2.42
CA ARG A 82 -1.78 11.67 3.88
C ARG A 82 -3.09 10.93 4.24
N PRO A 83 -4.23 11.16 3.54
CA PRO A 83 -5.45 10.41 3.80
C PRO A 83 -5.33 8.93 3.43
N LEU A 84 -4.52 8.60 2.42
CA LEU A 84 -4.34 7.25 1.89
C LEU A 84 -4.01 6.22 2.98
N ARG A 85 -3.08 6.55 3.88
CA ARG A 85 -2.73 5.67 5.00
C ARG A 85 -3.93 5.34 5.88
N ARG A 86 -4.73 6.36 6.18
CA ARG A 86 -5.93 6.21 7.03
C ARG A 86 -7.02 5.41 6.31
N THR A 87 -7.16 5.61 5.01
CA THR A 87 -8.09 4.84 4.16
C THR A 87 -7.70 3.37 4.13
N ILE A 88 -6.42 3.04 3.89
CA ILE A 88 -5.94 1.65 3.89
C ILE A 88 -6.18 0.99 5.26
N GLN A 89 -5.88 1.68 6.36
CA GLN A 89 -6.12 1.14 7.70
C GLN A 89 -7.61 0.81 7.92
N ARG A 90 -8.50 1.74 7.62
CA ARG A 90 -9.95 1.56 7.83
C ARG A 90 -10.59 0.55 6.90
N GLU A 91 -10.26 0.63 5.63
CA GLU A 91 -10.92 -0.18 4.60
C GLU A 91 -10.31 -1.58 4.53
N ILE A 92 -9.00 -1.72 4.78
CA ILE A 92 -8.28 -2.98 4.67
C ILE A 92 -7.96 -3.57 6.05
N GLU A 93 -7.16 -2.89 6.87
CA GLU A 93 -6.65 -3.49 8.13
C GLU A 93 -7.77 -3.78 9.15
N ASP A 94 -8.73 -2.86 9.32
CA ASP A 94 -9.83 -3.02 10.28
C ASP A 94 -10.78 -4.16 9.85
N ASN A 95 -11.22 -4.15 8.57
CA ASN A 95 -12.07 -5.23 8.02
C ASN A 95 -11.38 -6.59 8.06
N LEU A 96 -10.07 -6.63 7.77
CA LEU A 96 -9.29 -7.85 7.84
C LEU A 96 -9.22 -8.38 9.28
N SER A 97 -8.96 -7.49 10.24
CA SER A 97 -8.87 -7.85 11.66
C SER A 97 -10.21 -8.40 12.17
N GLU A 98 -11.32 -7.81 11.75
CA GLU A 98 -12.67 -8.26 12.09
C GLU A 98 -12.95 -9.67 11.54
N LYS A 99 -12.63 -9.93 10.26
CA LYS A 99 -12.80 -11.26 9.64
C LYS A 99 -11.93 -12.34 10.28
N ILE A 100 -10.70 -12.00 10.65
CA ILE A 100 -9.81 -12.91 11.40
C ILE A 100 -10.40 -13.20 12.78
N LEU A 101 -10.97 -12.19 13.45
CA LEU A 101 -11.58 -12.36 14.78
C LEU A 101 -12.83 -13.26 14.74
N PHE A 102 -13.65 -13.15 13.69
CA PHE A 102 -14.81 -14.01 13.48
C PHE A 102 -14.46 -15.42 12.98
N GLY A 103 -13.22 -15.66 12.58
CA GLY A 103 -12.75 -16.95 12.09
C GLY A 103 -13.11 -17.25 10.63
N ASP A 104 -13.54 -16.23 9.88
CA ASP A 104 -13.82 -16.31 8.44
C ASP A 104 -12.52 -16.51 7.62
N LEU A 105 -11.40 -15.99 8.15
CA LEU A 105 -10.07 -16.09 7.55
C LEU A 105 -9.13 -16.80 8.53
N LYS A 106 -8.39 -17.79 8.04
CA LYS A 106 -7.55 -18.66 8.88
C LYS A 106 -6.07 -18.59 8.50
N ALA A 107 -5.23 -19.00 9.44
CA ALA A 107 -3.82 -19.24 9.18
C ALA A 107 -3.67 -20.29 8.07
N GLY A 108 -2.74 -20.05 7.14
CA GLY A 108 -2.55 -20.87 5.94
C GLY A 108 -3.35 -20.40 4.72
N GLU A 109 -4.03 -19.25 4.78
CA GLU A 109 -4.77 -18.69 3.64
C GLU A 109 -4.09 -17.45 3.04
N ILE A 110 -4.22 -17.30 1.73
CA ILE A 110 -3.93 -16.06 1.00
C ILE A 110 -5.25 -15.32 0.84
N ILE A 111 -5.29 -14.11 1.38
CA ILE A 111 -6.46 -13.25 1.40
C ILE A 111 -6.40 -12.37 0.16
N VAL A 112 -7.28 -12.67 -0.80
CA VAL A 112 -7.44 -11.85 -2.00
C VAL A 112 -8.46 -10.77 -1.70
N VAL A 113 -8.03 -9.52 -1.83
CA VAL A 113 -8.87 -8.33 -1.68
C VAL A 113 -9.27 -7.82 -3.05
N ASP A 114 -10.57 -7.85 -3.31
CA ASP A 114 -11.16 -7.35 -4.54
C ASP A 114 -12.22 -6.27 -4.27
N VAL A 115 -12.82 -5.74 -5.33
CA VAL A 115 -13.84 -4.71 -5.27
C VAL A 115 -15.12 -5.23 -5.91
N GLU A 116 -16.23 -5.09 -5.20
CA GLU A 116 -17.57 -5.39 -5.72
C GLU A 116 -18.38 -4.09 -5.86
N GLY A 117 -18.92 -3.88 -7.06
CA GLY A 117 -19.71 -2.69 -7.43
C GLY A 117 -18.95 -1.71 -8.31
N GLU A 118 -19.63 -0.62 -8.69
CA GLU A 118 -19.09 0.42 -9.57
C GLU A 118 -19.09 1.80 -8.90
N GLY A 119 -18.02 2.57 -9.14
CA GLY A 119 -17.91 3.96 -8.69
C GLY A 119 -17.46 4.14 -7.24
N ALA A 120 -17.77 5.31 -6.66
CA ALA A 120 -17.25 5.74 -5.36
C ALA A 120 -17.83 4.95 -4.16
N GLU A 121 -18.87 4.14 -4.37
CA GLU A 121 -19.56 3.32 -3.35
C GLU A 121 -19.13 1.84 -3.37
N ALA A 122 -18.17 1.48 -4.23
CA ALA A 122 -17.74 0.09 -4.38
C ALA A 122 -17.14 -0.48 -3.07
N LYS A 123 -17.45 -1.73 -2.74
CA LYS A 123 -17.08 -2.33 -1.45
C LYS A 123 -15.90 -3.26 -1.61
N PHE A 124 -15.00 -3.27 -0.64
CA PHE A 124 -13.91 -4.24 -0.61
C PHE A 124 -14.43 -5.60 -0.16
N THR A 125 -14.14 -6.62 -0.95
CA THR A 125 -14.43 -8.02 -0.62
C THR A 125 -13.13 -8.74 -0.29
N PHE A 126 -13.21 -9.68 0.64
CA PHE A 126 -12.06 -10.43 1.14
C PHE A 126 -12.35 -11.91 0.98
N ALA A 127 -11.58 -12.59 0.15
CA ALA A 127 -11.70 -14.02 -0.10
C ALA A 127 -10.42 -14.74 0.34
N GLY A 128 -10.54 -15.63 1.33
CA GLY A 128 -9.45 -16.52 1.73
C GLY A 128 -9.35 -17.69 0.74
N SER A 129 -8.19 -17.85 0.14
CA SER A 129 -7.83 -19.02 -0.66
C SER A 129 -6.82 -19.85 0.12
N PRO A 130 -6.95 -21.19 0.20
CA PRO A 130 -5.92 -22.00 0.83
C PRO A 130 -4.58 -21.74 0.13
N LYS A 131 -3.56 -21.34 0.90
CA LYS A 131 -2.19 -21.28 0.40
C LYS A 131 -1.83 -22.72 0.05
N ALA A 132 -1.84 -23.05 -1.24
CA ALA A 132 -1.41 -24.37 -1.67
C ALA A 132 0.04 -24.54 -1.21
N LEU A 133 0.25 -25.36 -0.17
CA LEU A 133 1.57 -25.87 0.14
C LEU A 133 2.02 -26.62 -1.11
N MET A 134 2.93 -26.03 -1.89
CA MET A 134 3.82 -26.88 -2.65
C MET A 134 4.55 -27.74 -1.60
N PRO A 135 4.58 -29.06 -1.76
CA PRO A 135 5.36 -29.90 -0.86
C PRO A 135 6.83 -29.54 -1.04
N ASP A 136 7.40 -28.85 -0.05
CA ASP A 136 8.84 -28.81 0.16
C ASP A 136 9.28 -30.23 0.55
N THR A 137 9.44 -31.08 -0.44
CA THR A 137 10.21 -32.32 -0.29
C THR A 137 11.29 -32.31 -1.35
N PRO A 138 12.48 -31.77 -1.04
CA PRO A 138 13.69 -32.12 -1.78
C PRO A 138 13.84 -33.64 -1.68
N GLY A 139 13.87 -34.30 -2.83
CA GLY A 139 13.74 -35.74 -2.97
C GLY A 139 14.66 -36.55 -2.06
N ASP A 140 14.07 -37.47 -1.33
CA ASP A 140 14.77 -38.61 -0.76
C ASP A 140 15.09 -39.58 -1.93
N LEU A 141 16.29 -39.43 -2.48
CA LEU A 141 16.90 -40.37 -3.45
C LEU A 141 17.94 -41.27 -2.74
N THR A 142 17.76 -41.56 -1.45
CA THR A 142 18.57 -42.59 -0.79
C THR A 142 17.78 -43.89 -0.67
N GLU A 143 17.73 -44.67 -1.75
CA GLU A 143 17.67 -46.14 -1.68
C GLU A 143 17.83 -46.74 -3.08
N ALA A 144 19.09 -46.96 -3.49
CA ALA A 144 19.40 -48.00 -4.46
C ALA A 144 19.85 -49.23 -3.66
N PRO A 145 19.08 -50.34 -3.66
CA PRO A 145 19.56 -51.58 -3.07
C PRO A 145 20.57 -52.21 -4.04
N THR A 146 21.72 -52.52 -3.48
CA THR A 146 22.71 -53.49 -3.98
C THR A 146 22.03 -54.77 -4.48
N ALA A 147 22.29 -55.16 -5.72
CA ALA A 147 22.25 -56.55 -6.18
C ALA A 147 23.20 -56.72 -7.39
#